data_AF-A0A0H5SK47-F1
#
_entry.id   AF-A0A0H5SK47-F1
#
_cell.length_a   1.000
_cell.length_b   1.000
_cell.length_c   1.000
_cell.angle_alpha   90.00
_cell.angle_beta   90.00
_cell.angle_gamma   90.00
#
_symmetry.space_group_name_H-M   'P 1'
#
loop_
_entity.id
_entity.type
_entity.pdbx_description
1 polymer ?
#
loop_
_entity_poly.entity_id
_entity_poly.type
_entity_poly.pdbx_seq_one_letter_code
_entity_poly.pdbx_strand_id
1 'polypeptide(L)'
;MIEEFDKIYSIIDQLEEIIEISIQDIEKSLLDFIDRLQVFIFSLYEEHIDYINGYDDLYELLKHSLFAKQADDKVLDKFDKVCIKYYNFVRKLDKSIIEKFNRTGLSFRSNRVLLEIVDEISKNESGFDFDLQKIITPEIFKKIIELKEISPKQYFYKVGNKNVNYKVDNYKAFISWISGESFLKIRDSIFYEDNNISNRTQTCVNYINDMFLYKLPWAFSSLYALAKDRLMFADFILKDLPAKIKYGVENLEAVKLCTLGIESRELANTLAAMYENDSSKDPEWTIDKWILEKRFYELEKGIKGIDDISIRQIARVRTKLRKRTSFLRDTGKIICDVRGLQFYDYFNLYSNKSINKNTQLLLNHEPQNLYDEFAIEVKTLKGEKIGYVPAEYSEEIFEYIQGDHVLKVEIIRLTARTVEIIIKVSN
;
A
#
# COMPACT_ATOMS: atom_id res chain seq x y z
N MET A 1 15.26 -25.07 20.15
CA MET A 1 15.60 -23.66 19.81
C MET A 1 17.10 -23.43 19.65
N ILE A 2 17.92 -23.18 20.68
CA ILE A 2 19.36 -22.82 20.46
C ILE A 2 20.14 -23.91 19.69
N GLU A 3 19.99 -25.19 20.03
CA GLU A 3 20.67 -26.30 19.32
C GLU A 3 20.19 -26.55 17.88
N GLU A 4 18.95 -26.20 17.55
CA GLU A 4 18.42 -26.28 16.17
C GLU A 4 19.00 -25.15 15.31
N PHE A 5 19.18 -23.96 15.91
CA PHE A 5 19.83 -22.84 15.24
C PHE A 5 21.31 -23.08 15.00
N ASP A 6 22.06 -23.60 15.97
CA ASP A 6 23.47 -23.92 15.75
C ASP A 6 23.65 -24.94 14.62
N LYS A 7 22.70 -25.89 14.48
CA LYS A 7 22.63 -26.77 13.31
C LYS A 7 22.31 -26.01 12.03
N ILE A 8 21.28 -25.16 12.02
CA ILE A 8 20.91 -24.35 10.84
C ILE A 8 22.04 -23.42 10.43
N TYR A 9 22.71 -22.74 11.35
CA TYR A 9 23.86 -21.87 11.10
C TYR A 9 25.08 -22.66 10.62
N SER A 10 25.45 -23.75 11.30
CA SER A 10 26.54 -24.63 10.86
C SER A 10 26.29 -25.20 9.48
N ILE A 11 25.04 -25.50 9.18
CA ILE A 11 24.57 -25.82 7.85
C ILE A 11 24.87 -24.56 7.01
N ILE A 12 24.16 -23.44 7.17
CA ILE A 12 24.27 -22.24 6.30
C ILE A 12 25.74 -21.82 6.01
N ASP A 13 26.60 -21.80 7.02
CA ASP A 13 28.00 -21.42 6.91
C ASP A 13 28.79 -22.35 5.98
N GLN A 14 28.53 -23.66 6.00
CA GLN A 14 29.13 -24.61 5.07
C GLN A 14 28.68 -24.36 3.62
N LEU A 15 27.41 -23.98 3.40
CA LEU A 15 26.97 -23.61 2.05
C LEU A 15 27.66 -22.35 1.57
N GLU A 16 27.80 -21.35 2.42
CA GLU A 16 28.47 -20.11 2.03
C GLU A 16 29.95 -20.30 1.72
N GLU A 17 30.67 -21.05 2.56
CA GLU A 17 32.08 -21.38 2.34
C GLU A 17 32.25 -22.11 0.99
N ILE A 18 31.35 -23.04 0.67
CA ILE A 18 31.33 -23.74 -0.62
C ILE A 18 31.09 -22.76 -1.78
N ILE A 19 30.13 -21.85 -1.64
CA ILE A 19 29.83 -20.87 -2.68
C ILE A 19 31.05 -19.94 -2.84
N GLU A 20 31.66 -19.45 -1.75
CA GLU A 20 32.86 -18.59 -1.77
C GLU A 20 34.08 -19.24 -2.40
N ILE A 21 34.38 -20.50 -2.06
CA ILE A 21 35.44 -21.27 -2.70
C ILE A 21 35.17 -21.45 -4.20
N SER A 22 33.91 -21.67 -4.58
CA SER A 22 33.50 -21.81 -5.98
C SER A 22 33.51 -20.47 -6.74
N ILE A 23 33.31 -19.34 -6.04
CA ILE A 23 33.32 -17.97 -6.56
C ILE A 23 34.73 -17.52 -6.92
N GLN A 24 35.75 -17.89 -6.14
CA GLN A 24 37.14 -17.46 -6.41
C GLN A 24 37.65 -17.90 -7.80
N ASP A 25 36.98 -18.88 -8.42
CA ASP A 25 37.36 -19.46 -9.71
C ASP A 25 36.40 -19.16 -10.90
N ILE A 26 35.33 -18.35 -10.80
CA ILE A 26 34.37 -18.04 -11.92
C ILE A 26 33.69 -16.64 -11.87
N GLU A 27 33.33 -16.11 -13.05
CA GLU A 27 32.57 -14.89 -13.39
C GLU A 27 31.24 -14.64 -12.64
N LYS A 28 30.92 -13.35 -12.44
CA LYS A 28 29.73 -12.77 -11.80
C LYS A 28 28.36 -13.31 -12.30
N SER A 29 28.29 -13.90 -13.50
CA SER A 29 27.09 -14.48 -14.10
C SER A 29 26.61 -15.76 -13.40
N LEU A 30 27.53 -16.55 -12.84
CA LEU A 30 27.21 -17.80 -12.14
C LEU A 30 26.56 -17.55 -10.78
N LEU A 31 26.96 -16.46 -10.10
CA LEU A 31 26.39 -16.03 -8.81
C LEU A 31 24.91 -15.66 -8.92
N ASP A 32 24.56 -14.85 -9.91
CA ASP A 32 23.16 -14.51 -10.19
C ASP A 32 22.34 -15.74 -10.60
N PHE A 33 22.99 -16.77 -11.16
CA PHE A 33 22.31 -18.01 -11.51
C PHE A 33 22.08 -18.93 -10.29
N ILE A 34 23.06 -19.05 -9.38
CA ILE A 34 22.93 -19.81 -8.12
C ILE A 34 21.81 -19.23 -7.25
N ASP A 35 21.68 -17.90 -7.16
CA ASP A 35 20.58 -17.27 -6.43
C ASP A 35 19.21 -17.53 -7.10
N ARG A 36 19.15 -17.64 -8.43
CA ARG A 36 17.91 -18.02 -9.14
C ARG A 36 17.58 -19.50 -9.00
N LEU A 37 18.59 -20.34 -8.84
CA LEU A 37 18.42 -21.76 -8.58
C LEU A 37 17.84 -22.09 -7.24
N GLN A 38 18.15 -21.29 -6.24
CA GLN A 38 17.49 -21.41 -4.96
C GLN A 38 15.97 -21.35 -5.11
N VAL A 39 15.44 -20.35 -5.82
CA VAL A 39 14.00 -20.20 -6.05
C VAL A 39 13.45 -21.45 -6.75
N PHE A 40 14.17 -21.96 -7.75
CA PHE A 40 13.78 -23.18 -8.45
C PHE A 40 13.81 -24.42 -7.55
N ILE A 41 14.90 -24.65 -6.81
CA ILE A 41 15.09 -25.80 -5.92
C ILE A 41 14.08 -25.75 -4.78
N PHE A 42 13.85 -24.60 -4.18
CA PHE A 42 12.88 -24.47 -3.10
C PHE A 42 11.44 -24.62 -3.60
N SER A 43 11.11 -24.12 -4.81
CA SER A 43 9.79 -24.34 -5.42
C SER A 43 9.55 -25.82 -5.73
N LEU A 44 10.56 -26.50 -6.30
CA LEU A 44 10.54 -27.95 -6.52
C LEU A 44 10.39 -28.73 -5.20
N TYR A 45 11.03 -28.26 -4.14
CA TYR A 45 10.94 -28.89 -2.82
C TYR A 45 9.60 -28.62 -2.12
N GLU A 46 8.89 -27.53 -2.46
CA GLU A 46 7.55 -27.25 -1.93
C GLU A 46 6.47 -28.07 -2.66
N GLU A 47 6.57 -28.19 -4.00
CA GLU A 47 5.57 -28.87 -4.85
C GLU A 47 5.81 -30.38 -5.00
N HIS A 48 7.06 -30.85 -4.93
CA HIS A 48 7.45 -32.21 -5.32
C HIS A 48 8.31 -32.96 -4.30
N ILE A 49 8.27 -32.58 -3.01
CA ILE A 49 9.07 -33.23 -1.96
C ILE A 49 8.90 -34.76 -1.91
N ASP A 50 7.71 -35.24 -2.25
CA ASP A 50 7.35 -36.67 -2.24
C ASP A 50 7.87 -37.43 -3.48
N TYR A 51 8.34 -36.70 -4.51
CA TYR A 51 8.77 -37.27 -5.80
C TYR A 51 10.28 -37.15 -6.04
N ILE A 52 11.01 -36.36 -5.24
CA ILE A 52 12.47 -36.22 -5.35
C ILE A 52 13.12 -37.16 -4.34
N ASN A 53 13.36 -38.41 -4.76
CA ASN A 53 13.94 -39.46 -3.91
C ASN A 53 15.47 -39.34 -3.79
N GLY A 54 16.12 -38.73 -4.78
CA GLY A 54 17.58 -38.55 -4.82
C GLY A 54 18.03 -37.31 -5.59
N TYR A 55 19.35 -37.05 -5.54
CA TYR A 55 19.98 -35.98 -6.33
C TYR A 55 19.78 -36.18 -7.83
N ASP A 56 19.75 -37.43 -8.29
CA ASP A 56 19.61 -37.78 -9.70
C ASP A 56 18.29 -37.26 -10.30
N ASP A 57 17.19 -37.27 -9.53
CA ASP A 57 15.89 -36.74 -9.95
C ASP A 57 15.94 -35.20 -10.13
N LEU A 58 16.62 -34.50 -9.21
CA LEU A 58 16.84 -33.06 -9.31
C LEU A 58 17.77 -32.73 -10.48
N TYR A 59 18.81 -33.54 -10.68
CA TYR A 59 19.81 -33.33 -11.71
C TYR A 59 19.23 -33.45 -13.13
N GLU A 60 18.36 -34.42 -13.36
CA GLU A 60 17.65 -34.54 -14.64
C GLU A 60 16.74 -33.33 -14.91
N LEU A 61 16.04 -32.81 -13.89
CA LEU A 61 15.28 -31.56 -14.01
C LEU A 61 16.18 -30.36 -14.35
N LEU A 62 17.35 -30.26 -13.71
CA LEU A 62 18.31 -29.17 -13.92
C LEU A 62 18.94 -29.20 -15.32
N LYS A 63 19.24 -30.39 -15.87
CA LYS A 63 19.73 -30.57 -17.25
C LYS A 63 18.77 -30.06 -18.30
N HIS A 64 17.47 -30.06 -18.01
CA HIS A 64 16.46 -29.53 -18.92
C HIS A 64 16.30 -28.00 -18.86
N SER A 65 16.94 -27.33 -17.89
CA SER A 65 16.92 -25.87 -17.77
C SER A 65 17.60 -25.17 -18.96
N LEU A 66 17.18 -23.92 -19.23
CA LEU A 66 17.76 -23.11 -20.30
C LEU A 66 19.27 -22.88 -20.09
N PHE A 67 19.70 -22.72 -18.84
CA PHE A 67 21.11 -22.54 -18.50
C PHE A 67 21.94 -23.77 -18.83
N ALA A 68 21.46 -24.96 -18.45
CA ALA A 68 22.20 -26.19 -18.73
C ALA A 68 22.36 -26.45 -20.23
N LYS A 69 21.42 -25.96 -21.05
CA LYS A 69 21.50 -26.01 -22.52
C LYS A 69 22.45 -24.96 -23.13
N GLN A 70 22.86 -23.94 -22.38
CA GLN A 70 23.67 -22.81 -22.85
C GLN A 70 25.07 -22.74 -22.25
N ALA A 71 25.29 -23.38 -21.10
CA ALA A 71 26.58 -23.45 -20.43
C ALA A 71 27.53 -24.43 -21.12
N ASP A 72 28.83 -24.16 -21.04
CA ASP A 72 29.87 -25.11 -21.48
C ASP A 72 30.11 -26.21 -20.42
N ASP A 73 30.78 -27.29 -20.81
CA ASP A 73 31.02 -28.46 -19.95
C ASP A 73 31.78 -28.14 -18.66
N LYS A 74 32.67 -27.13 -18.66
CA LYS A 74 33.40 -26.71 -17.46
C LYS A 74 32.50 -25.96 -16.49
N VAL A 75 31.64 -25.10 -17.02
CA VAL A 75 30.64 -24.37 -16.25
C VAL A 75 29.61 -25.34 -15.67
N LEU A 76 29.17 -26.34 -16.45
CA LEU A 76 28.27 -27.41 -16.02
C LEU A 76 28.87 -28.29 -14.89
N ASP A 77 30.15 -28.65 -14.95
CA ASP A 77 30.76 -29.45 -13.86
C ASP A 77 30.84 -28.66 -12.53
N LYS A 78 31.17 -27.36 -12.58
CA LYS A 78 31.13 -26.51 -11.36
C LYS A 78 29.69 -26.32 -10.87
N PHE A 79 28.77 -26.20 -11.81
CA PHE A 79 27.35 -26.06 -11.56
C PHE A 79 26.74 -27.26 -10.83
N ASP A 80 27.04 -28.48 -11.28
CA ASP A 80 26.54 -29.72 -10.71
C ASP A 80 27.01 -29.89 -9.26
N LYS A 81 28.29 -29.57 -9.00
CA LYS A 81 28.85 -29.59 -7.64
C LYS A 81 28.12 -28.64 -6.69
N VAL A 82 27.69 -27.47 -7.16
CA VAL A 82 26.90 -26.53 -6.36
C VAL A 82 25.49 -27.08 -6.14
N CYS A 83 24.84 -27.64 -7.17
CA CYS A 83 23.49 -28.19 -7.07
C CYS A 83 23.41 -29.41 -6.12
N ILE A 84 24.37 -30.34 -6.17
CA ILE A 84 24.47 -31.47 -5.23
C ILE A 84 24.50 -30.96 -3.80
N LYS A 85 25.35 -29.97 -3.55
CA LYS A 85 25.53 -29.42 -2.21
C LYS A 85 24.29 -28.67 -1.76
N TYR A 86 23.65 -27.91 -2.63
CA TYR A 86 22.37 -27.25 -2.35
C TYR A 86 21.28 -28.26 -1.99
N TYR A 87 21.12 -29.32 -2.81
CA TYR A 87 20.15 -30.38 -2.57
C TYR A 87 20.37 -31.11 -1.24
N ASN A 88 21.59 -31.56 -0.98
CA ASN A 88 21.96 -32.28 0.25
C ASN A 88 21.71 -31.48 1.52
N PHE A 89 21.58 -30.18 1.36
CA PHE A 89 21.51 -29.24 2.44
C PHE A 89 20.08 -28.74 2.68
N VAL A 90 19.33 -28.47 1.61
CA VAL A 90 17.88 -28.27 1.67
C VAL A 90 17.22 -29.49 2.34
N ARG A 91 17.70 -30.71 2.07
CA ARG A 91 17.24 -31.93 2.78
C ARG A 91 17.45 -31.94 4.28
N LYS A 92 18.37 -31.14 4.81
CA LYS A 92 18.69 -31.07 6.25
C LYS A 92 17.97 -29.91 6.97
N LEU A 93 17.38 -28.98 6.22
CA LEU A 93 16.61 -27.88 6.79
C LEU A 93 15.18 -28.33 7.05
N ASP A 94 14.58 -27.81 8.12
CA ASP A 94 13.16 -28.02 8.37
C ASP A 94 12.31 -27.46 7.23
N LYS A 95 11.32 -28.23 6.78
CA LYS A 95 10.38 -27.83 5.72
C LYS A 95 9.76 -26.45 5.98
N SER A 96 9.42 -26.16 7.24
CA SER A 96 8.87 -24.87 7.66
C SER A 96 9.79 -23.68 7.37
N ILE A 97 11.12 -23.86 7.47
CA ILE A 97 12.10 -22.79 7.19
C ILE A 97 12.21 -22.56 5.67
N ILE A 98 12.22 -23.64 4.89
CA ILE A 98 12.25 -23.57 3.42
C ILE A 98 11.00 -22.84 2.91
N GLU A 99 9.81 -23.21 3.39
CA GLU A 99 8.55 -22.53 3.07
C GLU A 99 8.59 -21.03 3.42
N LYS A 100 9.20 -20.68 4.57
CA LYS A 100 9.38 -19.27 4.94
C LYS A 100 10.33 -18.54 3.99
N PHE A 101 11.45 -19.15 3.62
CA PHE A 101 12.40 -18.55 2.68
C PHE A 101 11.78 -18.37 1.28
N ASN A 102 10.93 -19.29 0.84
CA ASN A 102 10.16 -19.13 -0.41
C ASN A 102 9.24 -17.93 -0.36
N ARG A 103 8.53 -17.73 0.75
CA ARG A 103 7.62 -16.60 0.92
C ARG A 103 8.31 -15.24 0.93
N THR A 104 9.60 -15.17 1.26
CA THR A 104 10.35 -13.91 1.21
C THR A 104 10.77 -13.55 -0.22
N GLY A 105 11.05 -14.53 -1.09
CA GLY A 105 11.58 -14.27 -2.42
C GLY A 105 13.01 -13.71 -2.44
N LEU A 106 13.68 -13.67 -1.28
CA LEU A 106 15.07 -13.21 -1.15
C LEU A 106 16.06 -14.36 -1.39
N SER A 107 17.31 -14.03 -1.73
CA SER A 107 18.40 -15.01 -1.72
C SER A 107 18.61 -15.62 -0.33
N PHE A 108 19.27 -16.75 -0.32
CA PHE A 108 19.49 -17.57 0.86
C PHE A 108 20.42 -16.85 1.84
N ARG A 109 21.43 -16.16 1.31
CA ARG A 109 22.33 -15.29 2.09
C ARG A 109 21.54 -14.19 2.79
N SER A 110 20.65 -13.52 2.04
CA SER A 110 19.82 -12.47 2.60
C SER A 110 18.84 -13.01 3.66
N ASN A 111 18.26 -14.18 3.43
CA ASN A 111 17.42 -14.86 4.43
C ASN A 111 18.22 -15.27 5.67
N ARG A 112 19.49 -15.71 5.57
CA ARG A 112 20.32 -15.97 6.76
C ARG A 112 20.49 -14.69 7.57
N VAL A 113 20.91 -13.60 6.93
CA VAL A 113 21.11 -12.33 7.65
C VAL A 113 19.83 -11.87 8.35
N LEU A 114 18.66 -12.05 7.72
CA LEU A 114 17.37 -11.76 8.38
C LEU A 114 17.10 -12.69 9.57
N LEU A 115 17.46 -13.98 9.51
CA LEU A 115 17.36 -14.87 10.67
C LEU A 115 18.29 -14.45 11.81
N GLU A 116 19.52 -14.05 11.51
CA GLU A 116 20.46 -13.53 12.51
C GLU A 116 19.91 -12.29 13.20
N ILE A 117 19.27 -11.40 12.45
CA ILE A 117 18.58 -10.23 12.99
C ILE A 117 17.42 -10.64 13.90
N VAL A 118 16.59 -11.60 13.49
CA VAL A 118 15.50 -12.12 14.34
C VAL A 118 16.04 -12.67 15.66
N ASP A 119 17.15 -13.39 15.62
CA ASP A 119 17.78 -13.95 16.82
C ASP A 119 18.40 -12.85 17.70
N GLU A 120 19.07 -11.87 17.11
CA GLU A 120 19.61 -10.70 17.82
C GLU A 120 18.51 -9.94 18.56
N ILE A 121 17.35 -9.75 17.90
CA ILE A 121 16.21 -9.09 18.52
C ILE A 121 15.61 -9.96 19.63
N SER A 122 15.47 -11.29 19.42
CA SER A 122 14.91 -12.21 20.42
C SER A 122 15.67 -12.19 21.75
N LYS A 123 17.01 -12.04 21.71
CA LYS A 123 17.86 -12.02 22.91
C LYS A 123 17.61 -10.81 23.81
N ASN A 124 17.02 -9.74 23.27
CA ASN A 124 16.75 -8.50 23.98
C ASN A 124 15.25 -8.33 24.33
N GLU A 125 14.42 -9.35 24.09
CA GLU A 125 12.95 -9.25 24.15
C GLU A 125 12.40 -8.82 25.52
N SER A 126 13.05 -9.20 26.62
CA SER A 126 12.63 -8.90 28.00
C SER A 126 12.74 -7.42 28.40
N GLY A 127 13.37 -6.57 27.58
CA GLY A 127 13.62 -5.15 27.88
C GLY A 127 12.91 -4.16 26.96
N PHE A 128 12.13 -4.62 25.96
CA PHE A 128 11.55 -3.72 24.98
C PHE A 128 10.24 -3.10 25.47
N ASP A 129 10.24 -1.77 25.52
CA ASP A 129 9.06 -0.99 25.22
C ASP A 129 8.73 -1.22 23.73
N PHE A 130 7.46 -1.29 23.33
CA PHE A 130 7.02 -1.61 21.94
C PHE A 130 7.34 -0.48 20.93
N ASP A 131 8.47 0.21 21.12
CA ASP A 131 9.02 1.29 20.32
C ASP A 131 9.89 0.72 19.21
N LEU A 132 9.52 1.05 17.97
CA LEU A 132 10.21 0.61 16.76
C LEU A 132 11.70 0.99 16.77
N GLN A 133 12.09 2.16 17.29
CA GLN A 133 13.49 2.60 17.27
C GLN A 133 14.39 1.82 18.23
N LYS A 134 13.81 1.19 19.25
CA LYS A 134 14.53 0.29 20.17
C LYS A 134 14.74 -1.09 19.55
N ILE A 135 13.83 -1.51 18.68
CA ILE A 135 13.84 -2.83 18.03
C ILE A 135 14.66 -2.80 16.73
N ILE A 136 14.41 -1.82 15.88
CA ILE A 136 15.13 -1.61 14.62
C ILE A 136 16.13 -0.48 14.85
N THR A 137 17.26 -0.82 15.46
CA THR A 137 18.35 0.13 15.70
C THR A 137 19.06 0.51 14.39
N PRO A 138 19.89 1.57 14.37
CA PRO A 138 20.70 1.92 13.19
C PRO A 138 21.54 0.74 12.67
N GLU A 139 22.05 -0.11 13.57
CA GLU A 139 22.89 -1.26 13.24
C GLU A 139 22.08 -2.38 12.57
N ILE A 140 20.90 -2.70 13.12
CA ILE A 140 19.98 -3.68 12.52
C ILE A 140 19.51 -3.17 11.15
N PHE A 141 19.10 -1.90 11.07
CA PHE A 141 18.67 -1.29 9.82
C PHE A 141 19.79 -1.33 8.77
N LYS A 142 21.03 -1.07 9.18
CA LYS A 142 22.21 -1.17 8.30
C LYS A 142 22.35 -2.58 7.70
N LYS A 143 22.25 -3.63 8.51
CA LYS A 143 22.29 -5.02 8.03
C LYS A 143 21.18 -5.29 7.00
N ILE A 144 19.97 -4.75 7.21
CA ILE A 144 18.83 -4.89 6.29
C ILE A 144 19.09 -4.20 4.95
N ILE A 145 19.63 -2.97 4.95
CA ILE A 145 19.90 -2.26 3.69
C ILE A 145 21.17 -2.75 2.98
N GLU A 146 22.00 -3.57 3.64
CA GLU A 146 23.18 -4.20 3.02
C GLU A 146 22.83 -5.52 2.31
N LEU A 147 21.60 -6.04 2.48
CA LEU A 147 21.11 -7.19 1.72
C LEU A 147 21.18 -6.89 0.21
N LYS A 148 21.62 -7.88 -0.57
CA LYS A 148 21.87 -7.75 -2.02
C LYS A 148 20.69 -7.09 -2.75
N GLU A 149 19.48 -7.58 -2.48
CA GLU A 149 18.23 -7.16 -3.13
C GLU A 149 17.74 -5.78 -2.66
N ILE A 150 18.10 -5.39 -1.44
CA ILE A 150 17.59 -4.20 -0.74
C ILE A 150 18.58 -3.03 -0.84
N SER A 151 19.82 -3.30 -1.24
CA SER A 151 20.89 -2.31 -1.32
C SER A 151 20.49 -1.03 -2.05
N PRO A 152 20.66 0.16 -1.44
CA PRO A 152 20.27 1.42 -2.05
C PRO A 152 21.12 1.69 -3.30
N LYS A 153 20.49 2.26 -4.33
CA LYS A 153 21.24 2.77 -5.48
C LYS A 153 22.16 3.91 -5.06
N GLN A 154 23.25 4.10 -5.79
CA GLN A 154 24.07 5.29 -5.63
C GLN A 154 23.41 6.45 -6.37
N TYR A 155 23.24 7.57 -5.66
CA TYR A 155 22.70 8.81 -6.19
C TYR A 155 23.82 9.84 -6.32
N PHE A 156 23.77 10.65 -7.37
CA PHE A 156 24.83 11.62 -7.69
C PHE A 156 24.25 13.00 -7.98
N TYR A 157 25.03 14.04 -7.69
CA TYR A 157 24.76 15.43 -8.08
C TYR A 157 25.99 16.05 -8.73
N LYS A 158 25.79 17.15 -9.47
CA LYS A 158 26.87 17.83 -10.20
C LYS A 158 27.49 18.96 -9.38
N VAL A 159 28.81 18.94 -9.27
CA VAL A 159 29.62 20.07 -8.78
C VAL A 159 30.56 20.47 -9.91
N GLY A 160 30.21 21.54 -10.62
CA GLY A 160 30.84 21.88 -11.90
C GLY A 160 30.65 20.74 -12.92
N ASN A 161 31.76 20.18 -13.42
CA ASN A 161 31.76 19.07 -14.37
C ASN A 161 31.90 17.67 -13.73
N LYS A 162 31.94 17.59 -12.39
CA LYS A 162 32.12 16.31 -11.68
C LYS A 162 30.80 15.82 -11.09
N ASN A 163 30.57 14.51 -11.14
CA ASN A 163 29.53 13.85 -10.39
C ASN A 163 30.06 13.52 -8.99
N VAL A 164 29.30 13.90 -7.96
CA VAL A 164 29.61 13.67 -6.54
C VAL A 164 28.48 12.84 -5.94
N ASN A 165 28.81 11.86 -5.11
CA ASN A 165 27.83 10.98 -4.48
C ASN A 165 27.12 11.71 -3.33
N TYR A 166 25.80 11.55 -3.22
CA TYR A 166 25.09 11.95 -2.01
C TYR A 166 25.49 11.05 -0.83
N LYS A 167 25.71 11.64 0.34
CA LYS A 167 25.89 10.93 1.61
C LYS A 167 24.54 10.78 2.31
N VAL A 168 23.76 9.81 1.87
CA VAL A 168 22.41 9.57 2.40
C VAL A 168 22.48 8.84 3.74
N ASP A 169 22.00 9.48 4.79
CA ASP A 169 21.69 8.82 6.07
C ASP A 169 20.35 8.06 5.93
N ASN A 170 20.46 6.79 5.53
CA ASN A 170 19.29 5.95 5.24
C ASN A 170 18.42 5.69 6.48
N TYR A 171 19.01 5.57 7.68
CA TYR A 171 18.24 5.32 8.89
C TYR A 171 17.44 6.57 9.29
N LYS A 172 18.07 7.75 9.25
CA LYS A 172 17.36 9.01 9.49
C LYS A 172 16.24 9.22 8.46
N ALA A 173 16.51 8.94 7.18
CA ALA A 173 15.48 9.03 6.14
C ALA A 173 14.30 8.09 6.43
N PHE A 174 14.57 6.86 6.85
CA PHE A 174 13.57 5.87 7.22
C PHE A 174 12.69 6.35 8.39
N ILE A 175 13.30 6.80 9.49
CA ILE A 175 12.56 7.30 10.66
C ILE A 175 11.73 8.54 10.30
N SER A 176 12.32 9.54 9.62
CA SER A 176 11.57 10.72 9.16
C SER A 176 10.38 10.34 8.28
N TRP A 177 10.54 9.34 7.41
CA TRP A 177 9.50 8.91 6.50
C TRP A 177 8.32 8.27 7.23
N ILE A 178 8.56 7.29 8.09
CA ILE A 178 7.49 6.58 8.83
C ILE A 178 6.86 7.43 9.94
N SER A 179 7.57 8.45 10.43
CA SER A 179 7.03 9.44 11.36
C SER A 179 6.19 10.53 10.68
N GLY A 180 5.85 10.35 9.39
CA GLY A 180 4.95 11.26 8.69
C GLY A 180 5.55 12.61 8.31
N GLU A 181 6.88 12.79 8.36
CA GLU A 181 7.49 14.07 8.00
C GLU A 181 7.23 14.43 6.53
N SER A 182 6.98 15.71 6.26
CA SER A 182 6.66 16.18 4.91
C SER A 182 7.79 15.91 3.92
N PHE A 183 7.43 15.71 2.66
CA PHE A 183 8.39 15.50 1.57
C PHE A 183 9.50 16.57 1.55
N LEU A 184 9.12 17.84 1.74
CA LEU A 184 10.06 18.97 1.74
C LEU A 184 11.09 18.84 2.87
N LYS A 185 10.64 18.47 4.08
CA LYS A 185 11.53 18.29 5.23
C LYS A 185 12.52 17.15 5.00
N ILE A 186 12.08 16.04 4.42
CA ILE A 186 12.95 14.90 4.10
C ILE A 186 13.95 15.28 3.00
N ARG A 187 13.49 15.91 1.92
CA ARG A 187 14.37 16.38 0.82
C ARG A 187 15.46 17.29 1.35
N ASP A 188 15.09 18.29 2.12
CA ASP A 188 16.01 19.33 2.57
C ASP A 188 16.92 18.87 3.71
N SER A 189 16.54 17.86 4.48
CA SER A 189 17.37 17.32 5.57
C SER A 189 18.30 16.19 5.14
N ILE A 190 17.91 15.37 4.15
CA ILE A 190 18.68 14.21 3.68
C ILE A 190 19.57 14.56 2.48
N PHE A 191 19.09 15.39 1.55
CA PHE A 191 19.80 15.72 0.31
C PHE A 191 20.39 17.13 0.32
N TYR A 192 20.67 17.68 1.50
CA TYR A 192 21.11 19.08 1.70
C TYR A 192 22.40 19.47 0.96
N GLU A 193 23.24 18.48 0.60
CA GLU A 193 24.55 18.69 -0.04
C GLU A 193 24.47 19.33 -1.44
N ASP A 194 23.33 19.19 -2.12
CA ASP A 194 23.11 19.76 -3.46
C ASP A 194 22.33 21.09 -3.37
N ASN A 195 22.95 22.18 -3.78
CA ASN A 195 22.30 23.49 -3.77
C ASN A 195 21.16 23.62 -4.81
N ASN A 196 21.08 22.73 -5.79
CA ASN A 196 20.02 22.75 -6.81
C ASN A 196 18.75 22.06 -6.29
N ILE A 197 17.70 22.86 -6.03
CA ILE A 197 16.43 22.37 -5.51
C ILE A 197 15.71 21.39 -6.46
N SER A 198 15.83 21.57 -7.76
CA SER A 198 15.20 20.69 -8.76
C SER A 198 15.85 19.31 -8.73
N ASN A 199 17.18 19.27 -8.70
CA ASN A 199 17.94 18.01 -8.62
C ASN A 199 17.66 17.28 -7.31
N ARG A 200 17.73 17.98 -6.17
CA ARG A 200 17.36 17.40 -4.87
C ARG A 200 15.96 16.82 -4.86
N THR A 201 14.99 17.53 -5.44
CA THR A 201 13.60 17.08 -5.52
C THR A 201 13.51 15.78 -6.32
N GLN A 202 14.11 15.73 -7.51
CA GLN A 202 14.12 14.52 -8.34
C GLN A 202 14.83 13.35 -7.65
N THR A 203 15.99 13.59 -7.05
CA THR A 203 16.74 12.56 -6.33
C THR A 203 15.95 12.01 -5.15
N CYS A 204 15.31 12.89 -4.37
CA CYS A 204 14.48 12.49 -3.23
C CYS A 204 13.30 11.62 -3.69
N VAL A 205 12.60 12.00 -4.77
CA VAL A 205 11.53 11.17 -5.36
C VAL A 205 12.06 9.81 -5.80
N ASN A 206 13.20 9.78 -6.50
CA ASN A 206 13.81 8.51 -6.94
C ASN A 206 14.24 7.63 -5.77
N TYR A 207 14.71 8.24 -4.67
CA TYR A 207 15.05 7.52 -3.44
C TYR A 207 13.83 6.94 -2.75
N ILE A 208 12.77 7.73 -2.58
CA ILE A 208 11.50 7.28 -1.98
C ILE A 208 10.92 6.11 -2.79
N ASN A 209 10.90 6.24 -4.13
CA ASN A 209 10.37 5.19 -5.00
C ASN A 209 11.19 3.89 -4.92
N ASP A 210 12.52 3.98 -4.87
CA ASP A 210 13.39 2.79 -4.79
C ASP A 210 13.34 2.14 -3.40
N MET A 211 13.47 2.94 -2.34
CA MET A 211 13.61 2.45 -0.98
C MET A 211 12.27 2.25 -0.29
N PHE A 212 11.40 3.25 -0.24
CA PHE A 212 10.17 3.18 0.56
C PHE A 212 8.98 2.58 -0.16
N LEU A 213 8.85 2.74 -1.49
CA LEU A 213 7.74 2.14 -2.23
C LEU A 213 8.00 0.70 -2.70
N TYR A 214 9.28 0.28 -2.71
CA TYR A 214 9.69 -1.02 -3.25
C TYR A 214 10.52 -1.84 -2.26
N LYS A 215 11.78 -1.47 -2.02
CA LYS A 215 12.74 -2.36 -1.33
C LYS A 215 12.46 -2.57 0.15
N LEU A 216 12.25 -1.51 0.93
CA LEU A 216 12.06 -1.63 2.38
C LEU A 216 10.73 -2.31 2.76
N PRO A 217 9.58 -2.03 2.12
CA PRO A 217 8.38 -2.82 2.36
C PRO A 217 8.62 -4.32 2.16
N TRP A 218 9.36 -4.69 1.11
CA TRP A 218 9.71 -6.08 0.85
C TRP A 218 10.64 -6.66 1.93
N ALA A 219 11.67 -5.92 2.32
CA ALA A 219 12.60 -6.34 3.38
C ALA A 219 11.90 -6.56 4.73
N PHE A 220 11.06 -5.62 5.15
CA PHE A 220 10.33 -5.73 6.41
C PHE A 220 9.20 -6.76 6.37
N SER A 221 8.58 -6.98 5.20
CA SER A 221 7.62 -8.08 5.02
C SER A 221 8.30 -9.43 5.16
N SER A 222 9.51 -9.56 4.60
CA SER A 222 10.35 -10.76 4.73
C SER A 222 10.79 -10.99 6.17
N LEU A 223 11.21 -9.92 6.86
CA LEU A 223 11.56 -9.98 8.29
C LEU A 223 10.37 -10.45 9.14
N TYR A 224 9.18 -9.89 8.92
CA TYR A 224 7.96 -10.33 9.60
C TYR A 224 7.63 -11.81 9.34
N ALA A 225 7.73 -12.27 8.08
CA ALA A 225 7.46 -13.67 7.74
C ALA A 225 8.37 -14.66 8.49
N LEU A 226 9.61 -14.26 8.78
CA LEU A 226 10.57 -15.05 9.55
C LEU A 226 10.37 -14.90 11.07
N ALA A 227 9.96 -13.70 11.52
CA ALA A 227 9.82 -13.36 12.94
C ALA A 227 8.50 -13.77 13.58
N LYS A 228 7.39 -13.84 12.82
CA LYS A 228 6.02 -13.94 13.35
C LYS A 228 5.75 -15.10 14.31
N ASP A 229 6.41 -16.24 14.10
CA ASP A 229 6.23 -17.44 14.94
C ASP A 229 7.27 -17.51 16.07
N ARG A 230 8.16 -16.52 16.18
CA ARG A 230 9.33 -16.52 17.07
C ARG A 230 9.35 -15.37 18.06
N LEU A 231 8.82 -14.20 17.67
CA LEU A 231 8.84 -12.98 18.48
C LEU A 231 7.41 -12.59 18.83
N MET A 232 7.12 -12.38 20.12
CA MET A 232 5.77 -12.02 20.56
C MET A 232 5.34 -10.66 20.01
N PHE A 233 6.27 -9.72 19.86
CA PHE A 233 5.97 -8.38 19.37
C PHE A 233 5.83 -8.29 17.84
N ALA A 234 6.17 -9.35 17.09
CA ALA A 234 6.19 -9.30 15.62
C ALA A 234 4.82 -8.90 15.04
N ASP A 235 3.73 -9.40 15.62
CA ASP A 235 2.38 -9.04 15.21
C ASP A 235 1.96 -7.61 15.55
N PHE A 236 2.60 -7.00 16.55
CA PHE A 236 2.28 -5.65 17.02
C PHE A 236 3.08 -4.57 16.28
N ILE A 237 4.32 -4.87 15.90
CA ILE A 237 5.25 -3.87 15.35
C ILE A 237 5.61 -4.17 13.90
N LEU A 238 5.98 -5.41 13.58
CA LEU A 238 6.54 -5.76 12.27
C LEU A 238 5.45 -6.04 11.23
N LYS A 239 4.29 -6.57 11.64
CA LYS A 239 3.20 -6.95 10.74
C LYS A 239 2.77 -5.83 9.80
N ASP A 240 2.57 -4.65 10.36
CA ASP A 240 2.01 -3.51 9.63
C ASP A 240 3.07 -2.51 9.16
N LEU A 241 4.32 -2.69 9.58
CA LEU A 241 5.44 -1.84 9.22
C LEU A 241 5.65 -1.76 7.69
N PRO A 242 5.56 -2.84 6.89
CA PRO A 242 5.67 -2.74 5.44
C PRO A 242 4.67 -1.77 4.82
N ALA A 243 3.43 -1.76 5.31
CA ALA A 243 2.39 -0.87 4.82
C ALA A 243 2.64 0.59 5.28
N LYS A 244 3.03 0.78 6.54
CA LYS A 244 3.44 2.09 7.06
C LYS A 244 4.61 2.67 6.26
N ILE A 245 5.60 1.85 5.90
CA ILE A 245 6.72 2.26 5.05
C ILE A 245 6.23 2.58 3.64
N LYS A 246 5.43 1.72 3.02
CA LYS A 246 4.95 1.94 1.65
C LYS A 246 4.18 3.26 1.52
N TYR A 247 3.34 3.59 2.49
CA TYR A 247 2.55 4.81 2.46
C TYR A 247 3.22 6.00 3.16
N GLY A 248 4.27 5.76 3.95
CA GLY A 248 4.99 6.74 4.78
C GLY A 248 4.20 7.26 5.98
N VAL A 249 3.17 6.54 6.42
CA VAL A 249 2.22 7.01 7.43
C VAL A 249 2.52 6.46 8.82
N GLU A 250 2.03 7.16 9.84
CA GLU A 250 2.40 6.90 11.25
C GLU A 250 1.65 5.68 11.85
N ASN A 251 0.37 5.55 11.52
CA ASN A 251 -0.53 4.58 12.13
C ASN A 251 -1.33 3.78 11.08
N LEU A 252 -2.00 2.75 11.57
CA LEU A 252 -2.81 1.84 10.75
C LEU A 252 -4.01 2.52 10.10
N GLU A 253 -4.57 3.53 10.76
CA GLU A 253 -5.76 4.20 10.27
C GLU A 253 -5.43 5.08 9.06
N ALA A 254 -4.26 5.73 9.08
CA ALA A 254 -3.72 6.42 7.92
C ALA A 254 -3.37 5.44 6.78
N VAL A 255 -2.82 4.25 7.09
CA VAL A 255 -2.62 3.19 6.07
C VAL A 255 -3.96 2.86 5.41
N LYS A 256 -5.00 2.65 6.20
CA LYS A 256 -6.33 2.28 5.71
C LYS A 256 -6.91 3.37 4.80
N LEU A 257 -6.82 4.63 5.19
CA LEU A 257 -7.22 5.76 4.35
C LEU A 257 -6.47 5.79 3.02
N CYS A 258 -5.16 5.54 3.02
CA CYS A 258 -4.38 5.44 1.79
C CYS A 258 -4.85 4.28 0.90
N THR A 259 -5.17 3.10 1.48
CA THR A 259 -5.72 1.98 0.71
C THR A 259 -7.08 2.28 0.08
N LEU A 260 -7.90 3.14 0.70
CA LEU A 260 -9.19 3.56 0.18
C LEU A 260 -9.08 4.60 -0.96
N GLY A 261 -7.93 5.27 -1.08
CA GLY A 261 -7.64 6.21 -2.15
C GLY A 261 -7.31 7.64 -1.70
N ILE A 262 -6.95 7.86 -0.43
CA ILE A 262 -6.27 9.09 -0.02
C ILE A 262 -4.81 9.02 -0.45
N GLU A 263 -4.45 9.77 -1.50
CA GLU A 263 -3.11 9.76 -2.10
C GLU A 263 -2.12 10.64 -1.33
N SER A 264 -2.60 11.72 -0.69
CA SER A 264 -1.75 12.55 0.16
C SER A 264 -1.53 11.90 1.52
N ARG A 265 -0.27 11.60 1.80
CA ARG A 265 0.17 11.10 3.11
C ARG A 265 -0.15 12.09 4.24
N GLU A 266 0.08 13.38 4.01
CA GLU A 266 -0.20 14.44 4.97
C GLU A 266 -1.70 14.49 5.31
N LEU A 267 -2.56 14.36 4.30
CA LEU A 267 -4.01 14.28 4.49
C LEU A 267 -4.41 13.02 5.27
N ALA A 268 -3.85 11.86 4.93
CA ALA A 268 -4.14 10.60 5.60
C ALA A 268 -3.76 10.64 7.09
N ASN A 269 -2.55 11.11 7.43
CA ASN A 269 -2.12 11.28 8.82
C ASN A 269 -3.01 12.29 9.56
N THR A 270 -3.38 13.41 8.92
CA THR A 270 -4.25 14.42 9.53
C THR A 270 -5.63 13.85 9.85
N LEU A 271 -6.25 13.13 8.90
CA LEU A 271 -7.55 12.48 9.10
C LEU A 271 -7.49 11.39 10.16
N ALA A 272 -6.42 10.59 10.20
CA ALA A 272 -6.22 9.58 11.23
C ALA A 272 -6.09 10.21 12.62
N ALA A 273 -5.31 11.28 12.76
CA ALA A 273 -5.20 12.02 14.02
C ALA A 273 -6.53 12.65 14.44
N MET A 274 -7.31 13.18 13.49
CA MET A 274 -8.66 13.68 13.78
C MET A 274 -9.58 12.56 14.27
N TYR A 275 -9.54 11.38 13.65
CA TYR A 275 -10.29 10.21 14.09
C TYR A 275 -9.91 9.76 15.50
N GLU A 276 -8.62 9.67 15.82
CA GLU A 276 -8.13 9.27 17.14
C GLU A 276 -8.55 10.26 18.24
N ASN A 277 -8.56 11.56 17.92
CA ASN A 277 -8.89 12.62 18.87
C ASN A 277 -10.39 12.98 18.91
N ASP A 278 -11.22 12.36 18.07
CA ASP A 278 -12.66 12.67 18.03
C ASP A 278 -13.41 11.98 19.17
N SER A 279 -13.49 12.68 20.30
CA SER A 279 -14.28 12.24 21.46
C SER A 279 -15.80 12.09 21.20
N SER A 280 -16.32 12.64 20.09
CA SER A 280 -17.73 12.51 19.73
C SER A 280 -18.03 11.25 18.91
N LYS A 281 -16.99 10.52 18.48
CA LYS A 281 -17.17 9.28 17.74
C LYS A 281 -17.69 8.18 18.65
N ASP A 282 -18.55 7.35 18.09
CA ASP A 282 -18.96 6.10 18.73
C ASP A 282 -17.73 5.16 18.85
N PRO A 283 -17.47 4.55 20.02
CA PRO A 283 -16.33 3.68 20.25
C PRO A 283 -16.22 2.50 19.28
N GLU A 284 -17.35 2.03 18.74
CA GLU A 284 -17.37 0.90 17.78
C GLU A 284 -17.06 1.33 16.34
N TRP A 285 -17.00 2.64 16.06
CA TRP A 285 -16.73 3.11 14.71
C TRP A 285 -15.27 2.91 14.35
N THR A 286 -15.05 2.14 13.29
CA THR A 286 -13.78 2.13 12.55
C THR A 286 -13.63 3.44 11.77
N ILE A 287 -12.41 3.74 11.32
CA ILE A 287 -12.15 4.97 10.55
C ILE A 287 -13.01 5.07 9.27
N ASP A 288 -13.35 3.96 8.63
CA ASP A 288 -14.22 3.92 7.43
C ASP A 288 -15.62 4.46 7.76
N LYS A 289 -16.20 3.99 8.87
CA LYS A 289 -17.52 4.45 9.30
C LYS A 289 -17.44 5.90 9.76
N TRP A 290 -16.38 6.26 10.48
CA TRP A 290 -16.16 7.63 10.93
C TRP A 290 -16.09 8.61 9.75
N ILE A 291 -15.27 8.36 8.72
CA ILE A 291 -15.15 9.26 7.56
C ILE A 291 -16.44 9.32 6.74
N LEU A 292 -17.20 8.23 6.69
CA LEU A 292 -18.50 8.17 6.02
C LEU A 292 -19.56 9.01 6.72
N GLU A 293 -19.62 8.98 8.06
CA GLU A 293 -20.64 9.66 8.86
C GLU A 293 -20.28 11.11 9.20
N LYS A 294 -18.98 11.45 9.24
CA LYS A 294 -18.53 12.80 9.59
C LYS A 294 -19.05 13.82 8.57
N ARG A 295 -19.51 14.97 9.06
CA ARG A 295 -19.99 16.05 8.20
C ARG A 295 -18.80 16.71 7.50
N PHE A 296 -18.93 17.00 6.21
CA PHE A 296 -17.86 17.66 5.44
C PHE A 296 -17.40 18.97 6.07
N TYR A 297 -18.36 19.79 6.54
CA TYR A 297 -18.06 21.03 7.26
C TYR A 297 -17.13 20.83 8.48
N GLU A 298 -17.28 19.73 9.21
CA GLU A 298 -16.43 19.43 10.37
C GLU A 298 -15.02 19.01 9.94
N LEU A 299 -14.91 18.26 8.83
CA LEU A 299 -13.63 17.88 8.23
C LEU A 299 -12.89 19.11 7.71
N GLU A 300 -13.55 19.97 6.94
CA GLU A 300 -12.96 21.20 6.41
C GLU A 300 -12.48 22.15 7.52
N LYS A 301 -13.29 22.31 8.58
CA LYS A 301 -12.91 23.14 9.73
C LYS A 301 -11.73 22.56 10.51
N GLY A 302 -11.61 21.23 10.55
CA GLY A 302 -10.52 20.54 11.25
C GLY A 302 -9.20 20.56 10.48
N ILE A 303 -9.23 20.70 9.16
CA ILE A 303 -8.04 20.67 8.30
C ILE A 303 -7.71 22.08 7.82
N LYS A 304 -6.69 22.69 8.43
CA LYS A 304 -6.27 24.06 8.12
C LYS A 304 -5.82 24.18 6.66
N GLY A 305 -6.57 24.96 5.87
CA GLY A 305 -6.22 25.27 4.48
C GLY A 305 -6.39 24.08 3.52
N ILE A 306 -7.36 23.21 3.80
CA ILE A 306 -7.71 22.10 2.90
C ILE A 306 -8.00 22.62 1.48
N ASP A 307 -7.40 21.98 0.49
CA ASP A 307 -7.57 22.31 -0.92
C ASP A 307 -8.62 21.42 -1.61
N ASP A 308 -9.09 21.85 -2.78
CA ASP A 308 -10.12 21.15 -3.55
C ASP A 308 -9.74 19.73 -3.98
N ILE A 309 -8.44 19.41 -4.11
CA ILE A 309 -7.99 18.06 -4.44
C ILE A 309 -8.18 17.17 -3.21
N SER A 310 -7.78 17.65 -2.03
CA SER A 310 -7.99 16.96 -0.76
C SER A 310 -9.48 16.70 -0.48
N ILE A 311 -10.35 17.68 -0.71
CA ILE A 311 -11.82 17.51 -0.57
C ILE A 311 -12.33 16.42 -1.52
N ARG A 312 -11.91 16.44 -2.79
CA ARG A 312 -12.30 15.43 -3.77
C ARG A 312 -11.82 14.03 -3.42
N GLN A 313 -10.61 13.88 -2.85
CA GLN A 313 -10.12 12.59 -2.37
C GLN A 313 -11.02 12.04 -1.25
N ILE A 314 -11.39 12.87 -0.27
CA ILE A 314 -12.32 12.49 0.81
C ILE A 314 -13.68 12.08 0.23
N ALA A 315 -14.22 12.86 -0.71
CA ALA A 315 -15.51 12.59 -1.35
C ALA A 315 -15.51 11.23 -2.09
N ARG A 316 -14.45 10.94 -2.83
CA ARG A 316 -14.27 9.65 -3.53
C ARG A 316 -14.20 8.47 -2.55
N VAL A 317 -13.44 8.61 -1.47
CA VAL A 317 -13.37 7.57 -0.43
C VAL A 317 -14.75 7.30 0.16
N ARG A 318 -15.50 8.35 0.52
CA ARG A 318 -16.87 8.19 1.04
C ARG A 318 -17.77 7.51 0.02
N THR A 319 -17.65 7.86 -1.25
CA THR A 319 -18.42 7.26 -2.34
C THR A 319 -18.15 5.75 -2.43
N LYS A 320 -16.88 5.32 -2.40
CA LYS A 320 -16.50 3.89 -2.39
C LYS A 320 -17.02 3.13 -1.17
N LEU A 321 -17.15 3.81 -0.02
CA LEU A 321 -17.62 3.21 1.23
C LEU A 321 -19.15 3.13 1.33
N ARG A 322 -19.88 3.93 0.53
CA ARG A 322 -21.35 3.90 0.54
C ARG A 322 -21.85 2.57 0.01
N LYS A 323 -22.98 2.11 0.57
CA LYS A 323 -23.73 1.01 -0.02
C LYS A 323 -24.44 1.50 -1.26
N ARG A 324 -24.09 0.93 -2.40
CA ARG A 324 -24.78 1.20 -3.66
C ARG A 324 -26.23 0.73 -3.59
N THR A 325 -27.12 1.53 -4.14
CA THR A 325 -28.55 1.28 -4.23
C THR A 325 -28.92 0.68 -5.60
N SER A 326 -30.06 -0.01 -5.66
CA SER A 326 -30.60 -0.61 -6.90
C SER A 326 -32.12 -0.44 -7.00
N PHE A 327 -32.67 0.64 -6.44
CA PHE A 327 -34.10 0.86 -6.33
C PHE A 327 -34.81 1.07 -7.66
N LEU A 328 -34.18 1.73 -8.64
CA LEU A 328 -34.74 1.88 -9.99
C LEU A 328 -34.82 0.53 -10.69
N ARG A 329 -33.81 -0.32 -10.52
CA ARG A 329 -33.83 -1.68 -11.08
C ARG A 329 -34.86 -2.55 -10.39
N ASP A 330 -34.85 -2.56 -9.06
CA ASP A 330 -35.58 -3.55 -8.27
C ASP A 330 -37.06 -3.17 -8.07
N THR A 331 -37.36 -1.87 -8.00
CA THR A 331 -38.72 -1.36 -7.74
C THR A 331 -39.26 -0.43 -8.82
N GLY A 332 -38.45 -0.08 -9.83
CA GLY A 332 -38.83 0.85 -10.90
C GLY A 332 -38.87 2.32 -10.48
N LYS A 333 -38.60 2.64 -9.21
CA LYS A 333 -38.72 4.01 -8.69
C LYS A 333 -37.82 4.30 -7.50
N ILE A 334 -37.46 5.57 -7.34
CA ILE A 334 -36.87 6.14 -6.12
C ILE A 334 -37.83 7.21 -5.58
N ILE A 335 -38.07 7.22 -4.27
CA ILE A 335 -38.81 8.28 -3.59
C ILE A 335 -37.87 8.90 -2.57
N CYS A 336 -37.64 10.21 -2.66
CA CYS A 336 -36.68 10.89 -1.80
C CYS A 336 -36.98 12.38 -1.63
N ASP A 337 -36.50 12.94 -0.51
CA ASP A 337 -36.46 14.39 -0.27
C ASP A 337 -35.28 15.02 -1.00
N VAL A 338 -35.54 16.09 -1.77
CA VAL A 338 -34.49 16.92 -2.38
C VAL A 338 -33.71 17.63 -1.27
N ARG A 339 -32.38 17.53 -1.33
CA ARG A 339 -31.45 18.10 -0.35
C ARG A 339 -30.93 19.47 -0.81
N GLY A 340 -30.48 20.28 0.15
CA GLY A 340 -29.84 21.56 -0.12
C GLY A 340 -30.78 22.70 -0.52
N LEU A 341 -32.10 22.53 -0.37
CA LEU A 341 -33.12 23.51 -0.80
C LEU A 341 -32.84 24.97 -0.40
N GLN A 342 -32.29 25.18 0.81
CA GLN A 342 -32.01 26.51 1.35
C GLN A 342 -30.84 27.24 0.68
N PHE A 343 -30.02 26.52 -0.10
CA PHE A 343 -28.83 27.08 -0.75
C PHE A 343 -29.07 27.46 -2.22
N TYR A 344 -30.28 27.23 -2.73
CA TYR A 344 -30.61 27.39 -4.15
C TYR A 344 -31.97 28.10 -4.36
N ASP A 345 -32.47 28.11 -5.59
CA ASP A 345 -33.60 28.94 -6.02
C ASP A 345 -34.95 28.53 -5.40
N TYR A 346 -35.00 27.39 -4.71
CA TYR A 346 -36.25 26.79 -4.23
C TYR A 346 -37.12 27.75 -3.42
N PHE A 347 -36.54 28.46 -2.44
CA PHE A 347 -37.31 29.34 -1.56
C PHE A 347 -37.97 30.50 -2.33
N ASN A 348 -37.25 31.05 -3.31
CA ASN A 348 -37.76 32.12 -4.18
C ASN A 348 -38.89 31.59 -5.08
N LEU A 349 -38.68 30.43 -5.69
CA LEU A 349 -39.68 29.77 -6.56
C LEU A 349 -40.95 29.38 -5.80
N TYR A 350 -40.82 28.94 -4.55
CA TYR A 350 -41.96 28.60 -3.71
C TYR A 350 -42.73 29.87 -3.31
N SER A 351 -42.03 30.91 -2.87
CA SER A 351 -42.65 32.16 -2.39
C SER A 351 -43.38 32.93 -3.50
N ASN A 352 -42.82 32.93 -4.72
CA ASN A 352 -43.45 33.57 -5.88
C ASN A 352 -44.42 32.66 -6.65
N LYS A 353 -44.68 31.43 -6.15
CA LYS A 353 -45.57 30.43 -6.75
C LYS A 353 -45.17 29.96 -8.16
N SER A 354 -43.88 30.08 -8.52
CA SER A 354 -43.35 29.59 -9.81
C SER A 354 -43.10 28.08 -9.83
N ILE A 355 -43.04 27.44 -8.67
CA ILE A 355 -43.02 25.98 -8.52
C ILE A 355 -44.30 25.48 -7.84
N ASN A 356 -44.88 24.40 -8.38
CA ASN A 356 -46.05 23.72 -7.84
C ASN A 356 -45.95 22.20 -8.09
N LYS A 357 -46.91 21.41 -7.60
CA LYS A 357 -46.86 19.93 -7.73
C LYS A 357 -46.81 19.41 -9.18
N ASN A 358 -47.27 20.21 -10.15
CA ASN A 358 -47.27 19.84 -11.56
C ASN A 358 -46.03 20.37 -12.30
N THR A 359 -45.13 21.08 -11.60
CA THR A 359 -43.87 21.55 -12.19
C THR A 359 -43.01 20.34 -12.56
N GLN A 360 -42.62 20.27 -13.82
CA GLN A 360 -41.69 19.25 -14.31
C GLN A 360 -40.26 19.58 -13.88
N LEU A 361 -39.55 18.54 -13.45
CA LEU A 361 -38.17 18.62 -12.98
C LEU A 361 -37.25 17.80 -13.89
N LEU A 362 -35.99 18.21 -13.95
CA LEU A 362 -34.91 17.55 -14.65
C LEU A 362 -33.83 17.14 -13.65
N LEU A 363 -33.16 16.03 -13.95
CA LEU A 363 -31.99 15.53 -13.24
C LEU A 363 -30.77 15.73 -14.11
N ASN A 364 -29.79 16.48 -13.61
CA ASN A 364 -28.54 16.71 -14.34
C ASN A 364 -27.36 16.31 -13.47
N HIS A 365 -26.40 15.59 -14.05
CA HIS A 365 -25.12 15.32 -13.39
C HIS A 365 -24.27 16.59 -13.32
N GLU A 366 -23.69 16.87 -12.16
CA GLU A 366 -22.75 17.98 -11.94
C GLU A 366 -21.34 17.45 -11.71
N PRO A 367 -20.53 17.25 -12.77
CA PRO A 367 -19.20 16.67 -12.66
C PRO A 367 -18.19 17.54 -11.91
N GLN A 368 -18.50 18.84 -11.70
CA GLN A 368 -17.63 19.78 -11.00
C GLN A 368 -17.90 19.81 -9.48
N ASN A 369 -18.85 19.01 -8.98
CA ASN A 369 -19.15 18.98 -7.56
C ASN A 369 -17.97 18.39 -6.77
N LEU A 370 -17.46 19.15 -5.78
CA LEU A 370 -16.30 18.74 -4.98
C LEU A 370 -16.62 17.64 -3.96
N TYR A 371 -17.89 17.49 -3.58
CA TYR A 371 -18.32 16.73 -2.41
C TYR A 371 -18.96 15.38 -2.75
N ASP A 372 -19.40 15.19 -3.99
CA ASP A 372 -20.03 13.97 -4.49
C ASP A 372 -19.77 13.84 -5.99
N GLU A 373 -18.99 12.84 -6.41
CA GLU A 373 -18.61 12.63 -7.81
C GLU A 373 -19.82 12.36 -8.73
N PHE A 374 -20.88 11.79 -8.15
CA PHE A 374 -22.12 11.47 -8.84
C PHE A 374 -23.24 12.49 -8.57
N ALA A 375 -22.91 13.68 -8.05
CA ALA A 375 -23.93 14.67 -7.67
C ALA A 375 -24.97 14.90 -8.76
N ILE A 376 -26.24 14.63 -8.42
CA ILE A 376 -27.38 14.85 -9.33
C ILE A 376 -28.17 16.07 -8.87
N GLU A 377 -28.08 17.13 -9.65
CA GLU A 377 -28.87 18.34 -9.48
C GLU A 377 -30.32 18.09 -9.84
N VAL A 378 -31.22 18.69 -9.07
CA VAL A 378 -32.63 18.78 -9.40
C VAL A 378 -32.92 20.19 -9.89
N LYS A 379 -33.38 20.31 -11.14
CA LYS A 379 -33.62 21.59 -11.82
C LYS A 379 -35.05 21.67 -12.34
N THR A 380 -35.58 22.89 -12.48
CA THR A 380 -36.81 23.11 -13.27
C THR A 380 -36.49 23.01 -14.77
N LEU A 381 -37.51 22.90 -15.62
CA LEU A 381 -37.32 23.00 -17.08
C LEU A 381 -36.67 24.31 -17.56
N LYS A 382 -36.74 25.37 -16.74
CA LYS A 382 -36.10 26.66 -17.04
C LYS A 382 -34.63 26.69 -16.64
N GLY A 383 -34.11 25.63 -16.03
CA GLY A 383 -32.72 25.50 -15.58
C GLY A 383 -32.46 26.00 -14.14
N GLU A 384 -33.50 26.42 -13.42
CA GLU A 384 -33.38 26.91 -12.03
C GLU A 384 -33.06 25.73 -11.11
N LYS A 385 -31.96 25.80 -10.35
CA LYS A 385 -31.53 24.72 -9.46
C LYS A 385 -32.32 24.81 -8.17
N ILE A 386 -32.97 23.72 -7.78
CA ILE A 386 -33.72 23.67 -6.51
C ILE A 386 -32.97 22.90 -5.43
N GLY A 387 -32.05 22.02 -5.80
CA GLY A 387 -31.26 21.22 -4.86
C GLY A 387 -30.61 20.03 -5.53
N TYR A 388 -30.37 18.97 -4.75
CA TYR A 388 -29.82 17.71 -5.21
C TYR A 388 -30.66 16.52 -4.76
N VAL A 389 -30.52 15.42 -5.49
CA VAL A 389 -30.91 14.11 -4.98
C VAL A 389 -29.98 13.74 -3.79
N PRO A 390 -30.47 13.04 -2.75
CA PRO A 390 -29.59 12.50 -1.71
C PRO A 390 -28.46 11.64 -2.28
N ALA A 391 -27.27 11.79 -1.69
CA ALA A 391 -26.04 11.16 -2.16
C ALA A 391 -26.05 9.62 -2.16
N GLU A 392 -26.99 9.01 -1.42
CA GLU A 392 -27.24 7.55 -1.41
C GLU A 392 -27.86 7.02 -2.71
N TYR A 393 -28.49 7.88 -3.52
CA TYR A 393 -29.10 7.52 -4.81
C TYR A 393 -28.34 8.08 -6.02
N SER A 394 -27.41 9.01 -5.79
CA SER A 394 -26.66 9.73 -6.83
C SER A 394 -26.02 8.80 -7.85
N GLU A 395 -25.29 7.77 -7.39
CA GLU A 395 -24.57 6.82 -8.26
C GLU A 395 -25.52 6.01 -9.13
N GLU A 396 -26.59 5.45 -8.54
CA GLU A 396 -27.58 4.68 -9.30
C GLU A 396 -28.22 5.56 -10.39
N ILE A 397 -28.65 6.77 -10.04
CA ILE A 397 -29.28 7.69 -11.01
C ILE A 397 -28.29 8.12 -12.10
N PHE A 398 -27.03 8.39 -11.72
CA PHE A 398 -25.98 8.74 -12.67
C PHE A 398 -25.81 7.66 -13.75
N GLU A 399 -25.79 6.38 -13.38
CA GLU A 399 -25.66 5.28 -14.34
C GLU A 399 -26.82 5.22 -15.33
N TYR A 400 -28.06 5.46 -14.88
CA TYR A 400 -29.21 5.52 -15.79
C TYR A 400 -29.11 6.71 -16.75
N ILE A 401 -28.64 7.88 -16.27
CA ILE A 401 -28.40 9.05 -17.12
C ILE A 401 -27.31 8.74 -18.16
N GLN A 402 -26.21 8.09 -17.76
CA GLN A 402 -25.13 7.70 -18.69
C GLN A 402 -25.56 6.60 -19.69
N GLY A 403 -26.51 5.75 -19.32
CA GLY A 403 -27.11 4.75 -20.20
C GLY A 403 -28.19 5.31 -21.13
N ASP A 404 -28.31 6.63 -21.26
CA ASP A 404 -29.33 7.32 -22.06
C ASP A 404 -30.79 6.96 -21.70
N HIS A 405 -31.03 6.49 -20.47
CA HIS A 405 -32.39 6.22 -20.00
C HIS A 405 -33.13 7.52 -19.66
N VAL A 406 -34.40 7.60 -20.07
CA VAL A 406 -35.24 8.77 -19.77
C VAL A 406 -35.85 8.63 -18.38
N LEU A 407 -35.31 9.38 -17.41
CA LEU A 407 -35.86 9.43 -16.06
C LEU A 407 -36.97 10.48 -15.94
N LYS A 408 -38.16 10.06 -15.49
CA LYS A 408 -39.28 10.96 -15.19
C LYS A 408 -39.25 11.33 -13.71
N VAL A 409 -39.31 12.64 -13.43
CA VAL A 409 -39.35 13.18 -12.06
C VAL A 409 -40.65 13.92 -11.80
N GLU A 410 -41.36 13.53 -10.75
CA GLU A 410 -42.64 14.14 -10.34
C GLU A 410 -42.55 14.58 -8.87
N ILE A 411 -43.14 15.73 -8.55
CA ILE A 411 -43.22 16.23 -7.17
C ILE A 411 -44.42 15.58 -6.48
N ILE A 412 -44.17 14.81 -5.42
CA ILE A 412 -45.25 14.17 -4.65
C ILE A 412 -45.67 15.04 -3.45
N ARG A 413 -44.71 15.75 -2.86
CA ARG A 413 -44.96 16.69 -1.75
C ARG A 413 -44.16 17.98 -1.94
N LEU A 414 -44.83 19.11 -1.70
CA LEU A 414 -44.26 20.45 -1.84
C LEU A 414 -44.69 21.32 -0.66
N THR A 415 -43.74 21.81 0.11
CA THR A 415 -43.95 22.73 1.24
C THR A 415 -42.82 23.75 1.31
N ALA A 416 -42.95 24.83 2.09
CA ALA A 416 -41.91 25.87 2.18
C ALA A 416 -40.49 25.36 2.53
N ARG A 417 -40.36 24.17 3.14
CA ARG A 417 -39.07 23.59 3.56
C ARG A 417 -38.77 22.20 3.00
N THR A 418 -39.66 21.62 2.21
CA THR A 418 -39.54 20.23 1.77
C THR A 418 -40.07 20.08 0.36
N VAL A 419 -39.28 19.41 -0.48
CA VAL A 419 -39.68 18.89 -1.79
C VAL A 419 -39.38 17.41 -1.77
N GLU A 420 -40.43 16.60 -1.87
CA GLU A 420 -40.32 15.16 -2.02
C GLU A 420 -40.64 14.81 -3.47
N ILE A 421 -39.76 14.05 -4.11
CA ILE A 421 -39.87 13.67 -5.51
C ILE A 421 -39.95 12.15 -5.65
N ILE A 422 -40.59 11.72 -6.74
CA ILE A 422 -40.51 10.36 -7.25
C ILE A 422 -39.78 10.37 -8.59
N ILE A 423 -38.78 9.50 -8.72
CA ILE A 423 -37.97 9.31 -9.92
C ILE A 423 -38.32 7.93 -10.48
N LYS A 424 -38.66 7.83 -11.77
CA LYS A 424 -39.02 6.58 -12.46
C LYS A 424 -38.27 6.46 -13.76
N VAL A 425 -37.96 5.24 -14.19
CA VAL A 425 -37.50 4.98 -15.56
C VAL A 425 -38.72 5.04 -16.48
N SER A 426 -38.65 5.83 -17.55
CA SER A 426 -39.68 5.82 -18.59
C SER A 426 -39.46 4.59 -19.46
N ASN A 427 -40.51 3.79 -19.64
CA ASN A 427 -40.51 2.65 -20.56
C ASN A 427 -40.52 3.09 -22.02
#